data_AF-A0A524QB70-F1
#
_entry.id   AF-A0A524QB70-F1
#
_cell.length_a   1.000
_cell.length_b   1.000
_cell.length_c   1.000
_cell.angle_alpha   90.00
_cell.angle_beta   90.00
_cell.angle_gamma   90.00
#
_symmetry.space_group_name_H-M   'P 1'
#
loop_
_entity.id
_entity.type
_entity.pdbx_description
1 polymer ?
#
loop_
_entity_poly.entity_id
_entity_poly.type
_entity_poly.pdbx_seq_one_letter_code
_entity_poly.pdbx_strand_id
1 'polypeptide(L)'
;MNLTELKQLTPPELLSLSNEMGIEGVARSRKQDIIFGILKAHAKKGEDIYGDGVLEIRQDGFGFLRSSDSSYLAGPDDIYVSPSQIRRFSLRTGDTVSGKIRPPKEGERYFALLKVDQINYDTPENSKNKVAFENLTPLFPNERFTLERGNGSTEDLTPRIIDLISPIGKGQRALIVSPPKAGKTMMLQSIAHSIAANHPDCDLIVLLIDERPEEVTEMSRSVRGEVVASTFDEPASRHVQVADMVIEKAKRLAEHKRDVIILLDSITRLARAYN
;
A
#
# COMPACT_ATOMS: atom_id res chain seq x y z
N MET A 1 3.50 -10.32 -18.41
CA MET A 1 3.89 -10.77 -17.04
C MET A 1 3.96 -9.57 -16.09
N ASN A 2 3.43 -9.66 -14.86
CA ASN A 2 3.41 -8.54 -13.91
C ASN A 2 4.46 -8.71 -12.77
N LEU A 3 5.19 -7.63 -12.46
CA LEU A 3 6.20 -7.58 -11.40
C LEU A 3 5.60 -7.89 -10.01
N THR A 4 4.44 -7.34 -9.67
CA THR A 4 3.79 -7.48 -8.37
C THR A 4 3.29 -8.90 -8.15
N GLU A 5 2.73 -9.54 -9.19
CA GLU A 5 2.33 -10.95 -9.14
C GLU A 5 3.53 -11.87 -8.86
N LEU A 6 4.69 -11.62 -9.50
CA LEU A 6 5.91 -12.38 -9.24
C LEU A 6 6.44 -12.19 -7.81
N LYS A 7 6.20 -11.03 -7.18
CA LYS A 7 6.58 -10.80 -5.78
C LYS A 7 5.73 -11.61 -4.81
N GLN A 8 4.50 -11.96 -5.16
CA GLN A 8 3.62 -12.78 -4.32
C GLN A 8 4.00 -14.26 -4.34
N LEU A 9 4.69 -14.73 -5.38
CA LEU A 9 5.17 -16.11 -5.47
C LEU A 9 6.21 -16.43 -4.39
N THR A 10 6.16 -17.67 -3.91
CA THR A 10 7.15 -18.22 -2.99
C THR A 10 8.48 -18.48 -3.69
N PRO A 11 9.62 -18.52 -2.96
CA PRO A 11 10.91 -18.82 -3.57
C PRO A 11 10.95 -20.13 -4.39
N PRO A 12 10.33 -21.25 -3.95
CA PRO A 12 10.26 -22.47 -4.76
C PRO A 12 9.51 -22.27 -6.08
N GLU A 13 8.38 -21.56 -6.09
CA GLU A 13 7.60 -21.29 -7.31
C GLU A 13 8.39 -20.44 -8.30
N LEU A 14 9.11 -19.42 -7.82
CA LEU A 14 9.99 -18.61 -8.65
C LEU A 14 11.14 -19.41 -9.24
N LEU A 15 11.70 -20.37 -8.48
CA LEU A 15 12.76 -21.25 -8.99
C LEU A 15 12.23 -22.18 -10.07
N SER A 16 11.06 -22.79 -9.88
CA SER A 16 10.40 -23.60 -10.91
C SER A 16 10.17 -22.81 -12.19
N LEU A 17 9.61 -21.61 -12.09
CA LEU A 17 9.39 -20.73 -13.24
C LEU A 17 10.70 -20.33 -13.92
N SER A 18 11.75 -20.05 -13.15
CA SER A 18 13.07 -19.71 -13.70
C SER A 18 13.70 -20.88 -14.48
N ASN A 19 13.54 -22.12 -14.00
CA ASN A 19 14.01 -23.33 -14.66
C ASN A 19 13.23 -23.60 -15.96
N GLU A 20 11.90 -23.44 -15.96
CA GLU A 20 11.06 -23.56 -17.16
C GLU A 20 11.45 -22.54 -18.25
N MET A 21 11.94 -21.37 -17.84
CA MET A 21 12.44 -20.33 -18.73
C MET A 21 13.91 -20.51 -19.15
N GLY A 22 14.59 -21.57 -18.67
CA GLY A 22 15.99 -21.86 -18.98
C GLY A 22 16.99 -20.87 -18.37
N ILE A 23 16.67 -20.28 -17.21
CA ILE A 23 17.55 -19.35 -16.51
C ILE A 23 18.44 -20.14 -15.55
N GLU A 24 19.74 -20.22 -15.86
CA GLU A 24 20.70 -20.96 -15.03
C GLU A 24 21.26 -20.11 -13.86
N GLY A 25 21.71 -20.79 -12.80
CA GLY A 25 22.50 -20.16 -11.72
C GLY A 25 21.70 -19.39 -10.66
N VAL A 26 20.37 -19.46 -10.67
CA VAL A 26 19.48 -18.63 -9.82
C VAL A 26 19.19 -19.22 -8.43
N ALA A 27 19.57 -20.48 -8.18
CA ALA A 27 19.21 -21.19 -6.94
C ALA A 27 19.74 -20.56 -5.64
N ARG A 28 20.86 -19.83 -5.70
CA ARG A 28 21.45 -19.12 -4.54
C ARG A 28 21.25 -17.60 -4.58
N SER A 29 20.53 -17.12 -5.58
CA SER A 29 20.31 -15.69 -5.78
C SER A 29 19.21 -15.18 -4.84
N ARG A 30 19.18 -13.87 -4.58
CA ARG A 30 18.10 -13.28 -3.81
C ARG A 30 16.80 -13.36 -4.62
N LYS A 31 15.66 -13.37 -3.94
CA LYS A 31 14.33 -13.37 -4.58
C LYS A 31 14.21 -12.30 -5.67
N GLN A 32 14.72 -11.10 -5.39
CA GLN A 32 14.73 -9.97 -6.33
C GLN A 32 15.53 -10.27 -7.60
N ASP A 33 16.70 -10.89 -7.48
CA ASP A 33 17.55 -11.25 -8.62
C ASP A 33 16.86 -12.31 -9.51
N ILE A 34 16.14 -13.25 -8.90
CA ILE A 34 15.36 -14.27 -9.62
C ILE A 34 14.24 -13.61 -10.42
N ILE A 35 13.44 -12.73 -9.78
CA ILE A 35 12.36 -11.97 -10.43
C ILE A 35 12.94 -11.13 -11.59
N PHE A 36 14.07 -10.47 -11.36
CA PHE A 36 14.74 -9.68 -12.37
C PHE A 36 15.18 -10.51 -13.58
N GLY A 37 15.76 -11.69 -13.34
CA GLY A 37 16.13 -12.65 -14.38
C GLY A 37 14.93 -13.09 -15.22
N ILE A 38 13.84 -13.46 -14.55
CA ILE A 38 12.57 -13.88 -15.17
C ILE A 38 12.03 -12.78 -16.09
N LEU A 39 11.88 -11.56 -15.57
CA LEU A 39 11.35 -10.43 -16.35
C LEU A 39 12.27 -10.06 -17.52
N LYS A 40 13.59 -10.13 -17.35
CA LYS A 40 14.55 -9.87 -18.42
C LYS A 40 14.47 -10.94 -19.52
N ALA A 41 14.32 -12.21 -19.16
CA ALA A 41 14.15 -13.30 -20.11
C ALA A 41 12.81 -13.17 -20.87
N HIS A 42 11.73 -12.81 -20.18
CA HIS A 42 10.42 -12.56 -20.79
C HIS A 42 10.46 -11.39 -21.77
N ALA A 43 11.04 -10.25 -21.36
CA ALA A 43 11.17 -9.08 -22.22
C ALA A 43 12.06 -9.33 -23.46
N LYS A 44 13.08 -10.19 -23.35
CA LYS A 44 13.92 -10.60 -24.49
C LYS A 44 13.15 -11.37 -25.57
N LYS A 45 12.05 -12.05 -25.22
CA LYS A 45 11.16 -12.72 -26.17
C LYS A 45 10.26 -11.73 -26.93
N GLY A 46 10.34 -10.43 -26.61
CA GLY A 46 9.48 -9.39 -27.18
C GLY A 46 8.12 -9.26 -26.48
N GLU A 47 7.94 -9.92 -25.34
CA GLU A 47 6.70 -9.88 -24.57
C GLU A 47 6.69 -8.71 -23.58
N ASP A 48 5.48 -8.21 -23.31
CA ASP A 48 5.27 -7.05 -22.47
C ASP A 48 5.30 -7.41 -20.98
N ILE A 49 6.06 -6.62 -20.22
CA ILE A 49 6.09 -6.66 -18.76
C ILE A 49 5.33 -5.48 -18.18
N TYR A 50 4.64 -5.73 -17.06
CA TYR A 50 3.81 -4.76 -16.36
C TYR A 50 4.28 -4.63 -14.92
N GLY A 51 3.97 -3.50 -14.31
CA GLY A 51 4.18 -3.29 -12.89
C GLY A 51 3.33 -2.15 -12.38
N ASP A 52 3.21 -2.10 -11.06
CA ASP A 52 2.44 -1.09 -10.35
C ASP A 52 3.13 -0.71 -9.04
N GLY A 53 2.70 0.41 -8.49
CA GLY A 53 3.13 0.87 -7.18
C GLY A 53 2.69 2.30 -6.91
N VAL A 54 3.00 2.78 -5.71
CA VAL A 54 2.64 4.14 -5.27
C VAL A 54 3.79 5.08 -5.57
N LEU A 55 3.52 6.17 -6.28
CA LEU A 55 4.53 7.12 -6.69
C LEU A 55 5.09 7.91 -5.50
N GLU A 56 6.40 7.90 -5.35
CA GLU A 56 7.16 8.85 -4.52
C GLU A 56 7.99 9.76 -5.44
N ILE A 57 7.69 11.06 -5.45
CA ILE A 57 8.45 12.05 -6.21
C ILE A 57 9.62 12.55 -5.36
N ARG A 58 10.83 12.52 -5.92
CA ARG A 58 12.05 13.04 -5.29
C ARG A 58 12.22 14.53 -5.58
N GLN A 59 13.06 15.19 -4.79
CA GLN A 59 13.32 16.64 -4.93
C GLN A 59 13.83 17.03 -6.33
N ASP A 60 14.56 16.14 -6.99
CA ASP A 60 15.09 16.33 -8.35
C ASP A 60 14.01 16.18 -9.45
N GLY A 61 12.75 15.90 -9.08
CA GLY A 61 11.59 15.88 -9.97
C GLY A 61 11.35 14.56 -10.72
N PHE A 62 12.22 13.56 -10.57
CA PHE A 62 11.92 12.17 -10.95
C PHE A 62 11.26 11.43 -9.77
N GLY A 63 10.66 10.27 -10.03
CA GLY A 63 10.02 9.48 -8.97
C GLY A 63 10.25 7.99 -9.09
N PHE A 64 9.81 7.27 -8.06
CA PHE A 64 9.82 5.82 -8.01
C PHE A 64 8.43 5.30 -7.62
N LEU A 65 7.96 4.25 -8.27
CA LEU A 65 6.83 3.49 -7.78
C LEU A 65 7.32 2.53 -6.71
N ARG A 66 6.87 2.77 -5.47
CA ARG A 66 7.20 1.97 -4.30
C ARG A 66 6.16 0.87 -4.11
N SER A 67 6.61 -0.30 -3.69
CA SER A 67 5.72 -1.43 -3.37
C SER A 67 5.14 -1.33 -1.95
N SER A 68 3.85 -1.65 -1.81
CA SER A 68 3.21 -1.86 -0.50
C SER A 68 3.80 -3.05 0.25
N ASP A 69 4.26 -4.10 -0.44
CA ASP A 69 4.85 -5.29 0.19
C ASP A 69 6.12 -4.97 0.99
N SER A 70 6.84 -3.93 0.56
CA SER A 70 8.03 -3.42 1.25
C SER A 70 7.70 -2.22 2.13
N SER A 71 6.42 -2.01 2.47
CA SER A 71 5.92 -0.87 3.23
C SER A 71 6.39 0.47 2.68
N TYR A 72 6.43 0.62 1.35
CA TYR A 72 6.94 1.80 0.66
C TYR A 72 8.42 2.13 0.94
N LEU A 73 9.23 1.11 1.26
CA LEU A 73 10.67 1.25 1.36
C LEU A 73 11.29 1.38 -0.03
N ALA A 74 12.40 2.11 -0.12
CA ALA A 74 13.21 2.14 -1.32
C ALA A 74 13.83 0.76 -1.58
N GLY A 75 13.46 0.16 -2.71
CA GLY A 75 13.92 -1.15 -3.15
C GLY A 75 14.70 -1.08 -4.47
N PRO A 76 15.57 -2.07 -4.75
CA PRO A 76 16.24 -2.18 -6.05
C PRO A 76 15.26 -2.54 -7.19
N ASP A 77 14.10 -3.08 -6.84
CA ASP A 77 13.00 -3.47 -7.71
C ASP A 77 11.95 -2.36 -7.90
N ASP A 78 12.24 -1.14 -7.47
CA ASP A 78 11.40 0.02 -7.71
C ASP A 78 11.37 0.41 -9.19
N ILE A 79 10.24 0.96 -9.62
CA ILE A 79 10.04 1.40 -11.01
C ILE A 79 10.31 2.89 -11.10
N TYR A 80 11.34 3.27 -11.85
CA TYR A 80 11.66 4.63 -12.19
C TYR A 80 10.56 5.27 -13.04
N VAL A 81 10.16 6.48 -12.64
CA VAL A 81 9.22 7.34 -13.35
C VAL A 81 9.93 8.64 -13.72
N SER A 82 9.95 8.95 -15.00
CA SER A 82 10.66 10.12 -15.52
C SER A 82 9.91 11.43 -15.20
N PRO A 83 10.61 12.57 -15.07
CA PRO A 83 9.98 13.87 -14.89
C PRO A 83 9.00 14.23 -16.00
N SER A 84 9.24 13.76 -17.23
CA SER A 84 8.35 13.99 -18.37
C SER A 84 7.02 13.26 -18.23
N GLN A 85 7.02 12.02 -17.71
CA GLN A 85 5.79 11.28 -17.39
C GLN A 85 5.02 11.94 -16.24
N ILE A 86 5.73 12.33 -15.18
CA ILE A 86 5.14 13.05 -14.03
C ILE A 86 4.42 14.32 -14.51
N ARG A 87 5.09 15.14 -15.32
CA ARG A 87 4.48 16.37 -15.88
C ARG A 87 3.33 16.07 -16.83
N ARG A 88 3.48 15.09 -17.73
CA ARG A 88 2.46 14.76 -18.75
C ARG A 88 1.13 14.34 -18.13
N PHE A 89 1.16 13.58 -17.05
CA PHE A 89 -0.03 13.08 -16.37
C PHE A 89 -0.37 13.85 -15.10
N SER A 90 0.37 14.93 -14.80
CA SER A 90 0.21 15.73 -13.57
C SER A 90 0.23 14.87 -12.29
N LEU A 91 1.12 13.88 -12.27
CA LEU A 91 1.23 12.94 -11.15
C LEU A 91 1.76 13.64 -9.90
N ARG A 92 1.30 13.18 -8.73
CA ARG A 92 1.75 13.63 -7.42
C ARG A 92 2.17 12.42 -6.58
N THR A 93 2.97 12.68 -5.54
CA THR A 93 3.27 11.66 -4.53
C THR A 93 1.96 11.08 -3.99
N GLY A 94 1.92 9.76 -3.84
CA GLY A 94 0.74 9.00 -3.43
C GLY A 94 -0.11 8.46 -4.58
N ASP A 95 0.07 8.90 -5.84
CA ASP A 95 -0.71 8.35 -6.95
C ASP A 95 -0.26 6.88 -7.18
N THR A 96 -1.21 5.96 -7.12
CA THR A 96 -1.00 4.56 -7.52
C THR A 96 -0.95 4.51 -9.04
N VAL A 97 0.16 4.09 -9.61
CA VAL A 97 0.33 4.02 -11.07
C VAL A 97 0.56 2.57 -11.45
N SER A 98 -0.16 2.11 -12.48
CA SER A 98 0.10 0.82 -13.10
C SER A 98 0.31 0.99 -14.60
N GLY A 99 1.14 0.13 -15.16
CA GLY A 99 1.26 0.04 -16.61
C GLY A 99 2.47 -0.75 -17.08
N LYS A 100 2.73 -0.65 -18.37
CA LYS A 100 3.86 -1.32 -19.03
C LYS A 100 5.19 -0.75 -18.55
N ILE A 101 6.07 -1.64 -18.08
CA ILE A 101 7.44 -1.33 -17.66
C ILE A 101 8.45 -1.93 -18.64
N ARG A 102 9.73 -1.60 -18.45
CA ARG A 102 10.85 -2.24 -19.15
C ARG A 102 12.00 -2.52 -18.18
N PRO A 103 12.80 -3.57 -18.40
CA PRO A 103 14.01 -3.77 -17.62
C PRO A 103 15.01 -2.63 -17.88
N PRO A 104 15.95 -2.39 -16.93
CA PRO A 104 17.02 -1.41 -17.12
C PRO A 104 17.90 -1.79 -18.32
N LYS A 105 18.30 -0.76 -19.08
CA LYS A 105 19.34 -0.85 -20.11
C LYS A 105 20.74 -0.86 -19.48
N GLU A 106 21.77 -1.05 -20.30
CA GLU A 106 23.15 -0.91 -19.84
C GLU A 106 23.38 0.45 -19.18
N GLY A 107 23.92 0.43 -17.96
CA GLY A 107 24.12 1.63 -17.13
C GLY A 107 22.92 2.05 -16.26
N GLU A 108 21.72 1.50 -16.50
CA GLU A 108 20.55 1.74 -15.64
C GLU A 108 20.46 0.70 -14.51
N ARG A 109 19.90 1.08 -13.37
CA ARG A 109 19.74 0.20 -12.20
C ARG A 109 18.31 -0.27 -11.95
N TYR A 110 17.32 0.52 -12.36
CA TYR A 110 15.91 0.32 -12.00
C TYR A 110 15.08 -0.04 -13.23
N PHE A 111 13.96 -0.73 -13.01
CA PHE A 111 12.92 -0.82 -14.04
C PHE A 111 12.44 0.58 -14.40
N ALA A 112 12.05 0.80 -15.65
CA ALA A 112 11.52 2.10 -16.07
C ALA A 112 10.09 1.95 -16.56
N LEU A 113 9.21 2.87 -16.17
CA LEU A 113 7.86 2.93 -16.69
C LEU A 113 7.91 3.33 -18.18
N LEU A 114 7.30 2.53 -19.05
CA LEU A 114 7.23 2.80 -20.48
C LEU A 114 5.93 3.51 -20.85
N LYS A 115 4.80 3.00 -20.33
CA LYS A 115 3.48 3.53 -20.57
C LYS A 115 2.64 3.41 -19.29
N VAL A 116 1.92 4.48 -18.96
CA VAL A 116 0.90 4.47 -17.90
C VAL A 116 -0.38 3.90 -18.50
N ASP A 117 -0.94 2.88 -17.85
CA ASP A 117 -2.22 2.29 -18.24
C ASP A 117 -3.34 2.71 -17.28
N GLN A 118 -3.08 2.79 -15.96
CA GLN A 118 -4.03 3.31 -14.97
C GLN A 118 -3.37 4.21 -13.93
N ILE A 119 -4.16 5.12 -13.37
CA ILE A 119 -3.81 5.99 -12.24
C ILE A 119 -4.93 5.87 -11.20
N ASN A 120 -4.61 5.50 -9.97
CA ASN A 120 -5.55 5.29 -8.87
C ASN A 120 -6.72 4.36 -9.25
N TYR A 121 -6.41 3.28 -9.96
CA TYR A 121 -7.36 2.26 -10.44
C TYR A 121 -8.35 2.75 -11.51
N ASP A 122 -8.11 3.92 -12.10
CA ASP A 122 -8.93 4.50 -13.17
C ASP A 122 -8.06 4.87 -14.38
N THR A 123 -8.71 5.17 -15.50
CA THR A 123 -8.07 5.62 -16.73
C THR A 123 -7.32 6.96 -16.52
N PRO A 124 -6.14 7.14 -17.15
CA PRO A 124 -5.35 8.38 -17.00
C PRO A 124 -6.09 9.65 -17.45
N GLU A 125 -7.08 9.51 -18.34
CA GLU A 125 -7.93 10.58 -18.81
C GLU A 125 -8.79 11.17 -17.68
N ASN A 126 -9.35 10.32 -16.82
CA ASN A 126 -10.19 10.73 -15.69
C ASN A 126 -9.40 11.47 -14.60
N SER A 127 -8.12 11.16 -14.46
CA SER A 127 -7.23 11.82 -13.48
C SER A 127 -6.97 13.30 -13.78
N LYS A 128 -7.22 13.79 -15.00
CA LYS A 128 -6.93 15.19 -15.38
C LYS A 128 -7.92 16.21 -14.81
N ASN A 129 -9.16 15.79 -14.58
CA ASN A 129 -10.25 16.69 -14.15
C ASN A 129 -10.58 16.56 -12.67
N LYS A 130 -9.70 15.95 -11.86
CA LYS A 130 -9.94 15.76 -10.44
C LYS A 130 -9.77 17.05 -9.64
N VAL A 131 -10.59 17.20 -8.62
CA VAL A 131 -10.45 18.28 -7.63
C VAL A 131 -9.39 17.86 -6.63
N ALA A 132 -8.43 18.74 -6.34
CA ALA A 132 -7.43 18.47 -5.31
C ALA A 132 -8.10 18.27 -3.94
N PHE A 133 -7.55 17.38 -3.12
CA PHE A 133 -8.11 17.05 -1.80
C PHE A 133 -8.35 18.30 -0.94
N GLU A 134 -7.44 19.27 -0.99
CA GLU A 134 -7.50 20.52 -0.24
C GLU A 134 -8.67 21.42 -0.64
N ASN A 135 -9.22 21.23 -1.84
CA ASN A 135 -10.35 22.00 -2.36
C ASN A 135 -11.70 21.31 -2.07
N LEU A 136 -11.70 20.10 -1.50
CA LEU A 136 -12.93 19.42 -1.11
C LEU A 136 -13.56 20.14 0.09
N THR A 137 -14.88 20.26 0.08
CA THR A 137 -15.61 20.85 1.22
C THR A 137 -15.74 19.79 2.32
N PRO A 138 -15.16 20.03 3.52
CA PRO A 138 -15.28 19.09 4.62
C PRO A 138 -16.72 19.11 5.17
N LEU A 139 -17.29 17.92 5.34
CA LEU A 139 -18.60 17.72 5.96
C LEU A 139 -18.49 16.71 7.09
N PHE A 140 -19.47 16.70 7.98
CA PHE A 140 -19.62 15.62 8.96
C PHE A 140 -19.95 14.30 8.25
N PRO A 141 -19.55 13.14 8.80
CA PRO A 141 -19.95 11.84 8.29
C PRO A 141 -21.48 11.74 8.19
N ASN A 142 -21.96 11.42 7.00
CA ASN A 142 -23.37 11.25 6.68
C ASN A 142 -23.74 9.78 6.39
N GLU A 143 -22.74 8.96 6.09
CA GLU A 143 -22.87 7.51 5.89
C GLU A 143 -22.20 6.77 7.04
N ARG A 144 -22.90 5.80 7.62
CA ARG A 144 -22.42 5.02 8.76
C ARG A 144 -21.66 3.77 8.29
N PHE A 145 -20.54 3.46 8.94
CA PHE A 145 -19.96 2.12 8.92
C PHE A 145 -20.67 1.25 9.94
N THR A 146 -21.51 0.32 9.48
CA THR A 146 -22.03 -0.75 10.34
C THR A 146 -20.90 -1.74 10.59
N LEU A 147 -20.51 -1.92 11.86
CA LEU A 147 -19.44 -2.83 12.26
C LEU A 147 -19.97 -4.20 12.70
N GLU A 148 -21.18 -4.27 13.26
CA GLU A 148 -21.87 -5.53 13.54
C GLU A 148 -21.94 -6.39 12.27
N ARG A 149 -21.41 -7.61 12.33
CA ARG A 149 -21.47 -8.57 11.21
C ARG A 149 -22.74 -9.41 11.25
N GLY A 150 -23.39 -9.49 12.41
CA GLY A 150 -24.68 -10.19 12.57
C GLY A 150 -24.56 -11.71 12.51
N ASN A 151 -23.36 -12.26 12.71
CA ASN A 151 -23.08 -13.69 12.63
C ASN A 151 -23.27 -14.43 13.97
N GLY A 152 -23.55 -13.70 15.05
CA GLY A 152 -23.74 -14.25 16.40
C GLY A 152 -22.46 -14.76 17.07
N SER A 153 -21.28 -14.48 16.50
CA SER A 153 -20.00 -14.91 17.07
C SER A 153 -19.60 -14.04 18.26
N THR A 154 -18.78 -14.60 19.16
CA THR A 154 -18.28 -13.88 20.34
C THR A 154 -17.37 -12.71 19.97
N GLU A 155 -16.66 -12.81 18.86
CA GLU A 155 -15.82 -11.74 18.31
C GLU A 155 -16.66 -10.55 17.79
N ASP A 156 -17.94 -10.77 17.48
CA ASP A 156 -18.88 -9.73 17.05
C ASP A 156 -19.45 -8.90 18.22
N LEU A 157 -19.12 -9.24 19.47
CA LEU A 157 -19.52 -8.43 20.63
C LEU A 157 -18.84 -7.05 20.64
N THR A 158 -17.55 -6.97 20.32
CA THR A 158 -16.82 -5.69 20.30
C THR A 158 -17.37 -4.72 19.24
N PRO A 159 -17.56 -5.12 17.96
CA PRO A 159 -18.18 -4.28 16.94
C PRO A 159 -19.57 -3.78 17.32
N ARG A 160 -20.41 -4.67 17.88
CA ARG A 160 -21.78 -4.32 18.34
C ARG A 160 -21.78 -3.26 19.43
N ILE A 161 -20.87 -3.38 20.40
CA ILE A 161 -20.73 -2.37 21.47
C ILE A 161 -20.31 -1.03 20.87
N ILE A 162 -19.34 -1.01 19.94
CA ILE A 162 -18.92 0.22 19.25
C ILE A 162 -20.11 0.85 18.51
N ASP A 163 -20.88 0.04 17.78
CA ASP A 163 -22.04 0.49 17.03
C ASP A 163 -23.15 1.12 17.90
N LEU A 164 -23.29 0.68 19.16
CA LEU A 164 -24.27 1.22 20.09
C LEU A 164 -23.78 2.47 20.81
N ILE A 165 -22.50 2.52 21.18
CA ILE A 165 -21.96 3.56 22.08
C ILE A 165 -21.30 4.70 21.30
N SER A 166 -20.55 4.37 20.24
CA SER A 166 -19.72 5.30 19.49
C SER A 166 -19.71 4.93 17.99
N PRO A 167 -20.84 5.10 17.29
CA PRO A 167 -20.94 4.71 15.88
C PRO A 167 -19.89 5.46 15.02
N ILE A 168 -19.32 4.77 14.06
CA ILE A 168 -18.27 5.30 13.16
C ILE A 168 -18.90 5.51 11.77
N GLY A 169 -18.60 6.64 11.12
CA GLY A 169 -19.05 6.94 9.76
C GLY A 169 -17.91 7.13 8.76
N LYS A 170 -18.25 7.23 7.48
CA LYS A 170 -17.31 7.55 6.40
C LYS A 170 -16.74 8.96 6.61
N GLY A 171 -15.40 9.05 6.68
CA GLY A 171 -14.70 10.29 7.03
C GLY A 171 -14.62 10.58 8.54
N GLN A 172 -15.03 9.65 9.40
CA GLN A 172 -14.92 9.82 10.84
C GLN A 172 -13.45 9.88 11.28
N ARG A 173 -13.15 10.86 12.13
CA ARG A 173 -11.90 10.92 12.91
C ARG A 173 -12.18 10.39 14.31
N ALA A 174 -11.56 9.25 14.65
CA ALA A 174 -11.75 8.58 15.92
C ALA A 174 -10.41 8.37 16.63
N LEU A 175 -10.47 8.26 17.96
CA LEU A 175 -9.31 7.95 18.78
C LEU A 175 -9.71 6.91 19.82
N ILE A 176 -9.00 5.78 19.82
CA ILE A 176 -9.16 4.73 20.83
C ILE A 176 -8.17 5.02 21.95
N VAL A 177 -8.68 5.58 23.06
CA VAL A 177 -7.86 5.82 24.25
C VAL A 177 -7.77 4.54 25.05
N SER A 178 -6.56 3.98 25.18
CA SER A 178 -6.34 2.75 25.93
C SER A 178 -5.03 2.81 26.70
N PRO A 179 -4.99 2.41 27.99
CA PRO A 179 -3.73 2.18 28.67
C PRO A 179 -3.00 0.95 28.06
N PRO A 180 -1.69 0.80 28.31
CA PRO A 180 -0.96 -0.38 27.86
C PRO A 180 -1.62 -1.68 28.33
N LYS A 181 -1.61 -2.72 27.47
CA LYS A 181 -2.19 -4.06 27.73
C LYS A 181 -3.72 -4.09 27.92
N ALA A 182 -4.45 -3.08 27.45
CA ALA A 182 -5.92 -3.04 27.53
C ALA A 182 -6.64 -3.68 26.32
N GLY A 183 -5.95 -4.40 25.45
CA GLY A 183 -6.58 -5.08 24.29
C GLY A 183 -6.79 -4.20 23.06
N LYS A 184 -6.07 -3.08 22.93
CA LYS A 184 -6.09 -2.17 21.76
C LYS A 184 -5.94 -2.93 20.43
N THR A 185 -4.97 -3.83 20.34
CA THR A 185 -4.69 -4.61 19.13
C THR A 185 -5.87 -5.49 18.73
N MET A 186 -6.49 -6.19 19.69
CA MET A 186 -7.68 -7.00 19.45
C MET A 186 -8.87 -6.15 18.98
N MET A 187 -9.05 -4.96 19.56
CA MET A 187 -10.10 -4.03 19.14
C MET A 187 -9.86 -3.54 17.71
N LEU A 188 -8.62 -3.16 17.35
CA LEU A 188 -8.27 -2.75 15.99
C LEU A 188 -8.47 -3.88 14.98
N GLN A 189 -8.05 -5.12 15.29
CA GLN A 189 -8.31 -6.29 14.45
C GLN A 189 -9.81 -6.51 14.24
N SER A 190 -10.60 -6.39 15.31
CA SER A 190 -12.06 -6.54 15.25
C SER A 190 -12.73 -5.49 14.35
N ILE A 191 -12.29 -4.23 14.43
CA ILE A 191 -12.74 -3.16 13.53
C ILE A 191 -12.32 -3.48 12.09
N ALA A 192 -11.06 -3.86 11.86
CA ALA A 192 -10.55 -4.20 10.54
C ALA A 192 -11.33 -5.33 9.87
N HIS A 193 -11.60 -6.42 10.61
CA HIS A 193 -12.39 -7.55 10.14
C HIS A 193 -13.83 -7.18 9.83
N SER A 194 -14.41 -6.29 10.63
CA SER A 194 -15.79 -5.82 10.46
C SER A 194 -15.91 -4.95 9.20
N ILE A 195 -14.98 -4.02 9.00
CA ILE A 195 -14.93 -3.18 7.80
C ILE A 195 -14.72 -4.06 6.56
N ALA A 196 -13.75 -4.97 6.58
CA ALA A 196 -13.47 -5.85 5.44
C ALA A 196 -14.65 -6.78 5.08
N ALA A 197 -15.48 -7.15 6.06
CA ALA A 197 -16.65 -8.00 5.83
C ALA A 197 -17.86 -7.20 5.32
N ASN A 198 -18.15 -6.05 5.95
CA ASN A 198 -19.38 -5.30 5.72
C ASN A 198 -19.24 -4.24 4.61
N HIS A 199 -18.03 -3.72 4.39
CA HIS A 199 -17.73 -2.64 3.44
C HIS A 199 -16.53 -3.02 2.54
N PRO A 200 -16.64 -4.10 1.75
CA PRO A 200 -15.53 -4.63 0.95
C PRO A 200 -15.09 -3.72 -0.21
N ASP A 201 -15.88 -2.70 -0.53
CA ASP A 201 -15.61 -1.65 -1.51
C ASP A 201 -14.67 -0.56 -0.98
N CYS A 202 -14.48 -0.49 0.34
CA CYS A 202 -13.61 0.49 0.97
C CYS A 202 -12.14 0.05 0.98
N ASP A 203 -11.24 1.01 0.81
CA ASP A 203 -9.80 0.78 0.88
C ASP A 203 -9.33 0.78 2.35
N LEU A 204 -9.11 -0.41 2.91
CA LEU A 204 -8.61 -0.58 4.28
C LEU A 204 -7.08 -0.64 4.31
N ILE A 205 -6.47 0.32 5.00
CA ILE A 205 -5.03 0.39 5.27
C ILE A 205 -4.80 0.29 6.77
N VAL A 206 -3.98 -0.67 7.21
CA VAL A 206 -3.49 -0.75 8.59
C VAL A 206 -2.05 -0.25 8.61
N LEU A 207 -1.81 0.85 9.32
CA LEU A 207 -0.49 1.47 9.43
C LEU A 207 0.07 1.23 10.83
N LEU A 208 1.14 0.44 10.91
CA LEU A 208 1.82 0.10 12.16
C LEU A 208 3.15 0.86 12.27
N ILE A 209 3.30 1.67 13.30
CA ILE A 209 4.47 2.53 13.51
C ILE A 209 5.12 2.19 14.84
N ASP A 210 6.42 1.88 14.79
CA ASP A 210 7.26 1.59 15.96
C ASP A 210 6.65 0.46 16.82
N GLU A 211 6.10 -0.55 16.14
CA GLU A 211 5.57 -1.77 16.76
C GLU A 211 6.48 -2.98 16.53
N ARG A 212 6.18 -4.06 17.25
CA ARG A 212 7.00 -5.27 17.27
C ARG A 212 6.81 -6.13 16.02
N PRO A 213 7.88 -6.75 15.47
CA PRO A 213 7.78 -7.58 14.26
C PRO A 213 6.75 -8.71 14.35
N GLU A 214 6.59 -9.35 15.51
CA GLU A 214 5.61 -10.40 15.74
C GLU A 214 4.15 -9.89 15.66
N GLU A 215 3.88 -8.70 16.19
CA GLU A 215 2.56 -8.05 16.12
C GLU A 215 2.23 -7.61 14.70
N VAL A 216 3.24 -7.10 13.96
CA VAL A 216 3.11 -6.79 12.52
C VAL A 216 2.79 -8.05 11.72
N THR A 217 3.47 -9.15 11.99
CA THR A 217 3.24 -10.42 11.30
C THR A 217 1.85 -10.98 11.58
N GLU A 218 1.39 -10.90 12.84
CA GLU A 218 0.05 -11.31 13.23
C GLU A 218 -1.02 -10.49 12.49
N MET A 219 -0.89 -9.16 12.48
CA MET A 219 -1.82 -8.26 11.79
C MET A 219 -1.87 -8.54 10.28
N SER A 220 -0.70 -8.71 9.67
CA SER A 220 -0.56 -8.97 8.22
C SER A 220 -1.19 -10.29 7.78
N ARG A 221 -1.20 -11.31 8.66
CA ARG A 221 -1.83 -12.60 8.38
C ARG A 221 -3.33 -12.61 8.66
N SER A 222 -3.80 -11.70 9.51
CA SER A 222 -5.17 -11.70 10.03
C SER A 222 -6.10 -10.77 9.25
N VAL A 223 -5.63 -9.58 8.87
CA VAL A 223 -6.47 -8.55 8.26
C VAL A 223 -6.49 -8.70 6.74
N ARG A 224 -7.70 -8.68 6.16
CA ARG A 224 -7.90 -8.56 4.71
C ARG A 224 -7.88 -7.08 4.35
N GLY A 225 -6.70 -6.59 4.01
CA GLY A 225 -6.45 -5.21 3.66
C GLY A 225 -4.96 -4.99 3.43
N GLU A 226 -4.60 -3.75 3.16
CA GLU A 226 -3.20 -3.38 3.02
C GLU A 226 -2.59 -3.15 4.41
N VAL A 227 -1.56 -3.92 4.77
CA VAL A 227 -0.82 -3.73 6.03
C VAL A 227 0.54 -3.14 5.73
N VAL A 228 0.76 -1.92 6.22
CA VAL A 228 1.99 -1.15 6.04
C VAL A 228 2.62 -0.97 7.41
N ALA A 229 3.90 -1.31 7.56
CA ALA A 229 4.55 -1.27 8.86
C ALA A 229 5.96 -0.67 8.81
N SER A 230 6.33 -0.02 9.90
CA SER A 230 7.71 0.33 10.23
C SER A 230 7.96 -0.11 11.66
N THR A 231 8.75 -1.17 11.86
CA THR A 231 9.03 -1.73 13.18
C THR A 231 9.92 -0.80 14.00
N PHE A 232 10.04 -1.07 15.31
CA PHE A 232 10.91 -0.30 16.23
C PHE A 232 12.40 -0.33 15.87
N ASP A 233 12.83 -1.24 14.99
CA ASP A 233 14.21 -1.33 14.51
C ASP A 233 14.55 -0.22 13.48
N GLU A 234 13.53 0.41 12.91
CA GLU A 234 13.69 1.47 11.90
C GLU A 234 13.87 2.85 12.54
N PRO A 235 14.60 3.78 11.90
CA PRO A 235 14.79 5.12 12.44
C PRO A 235 13.50 5.96 12.39
N ALA A 236 13.41 6.99 13.23
CA ALA A 236 12.24 7.90 13.26
C ALA A 236 11.93 8.54 11.90
N SER A 237 12.95 8.88 11.11
CA SER A 237 12.79 9.40 9.75
C SER A 237 12.05 8.43 8.82
N ARG A 238 12.22 7.11 9.05
CA ARG A 238 11.51 6.08 8.31
C ARG A 238 10.05 6.02 8.72
N HIS A 239 9.74 6.11 10.01
CA HIS A 239 8.35 6.16 10.49
C HIS A 239 7.58 7.33 9.85
N VAL A 240 8.20 8.51 9.82
CA VAL A 240 7.64 9.72 9.18
C VAL A 240 7.41 9.49 7.69
N GLN A 241 8.43 8.99 6.96
CA GLN A 241 8.33 8.74 5.52
C GLN A 241 7.20 7.77 5.16
N VAL A 242 7.05 6.67 5.92
CA VAL A 242 5.99 5.67 5.67
C VAL A 242 4.62 6.28 5.92
N ALA A 243 4.46 7.02 7.02
CA ALA A 243 3.21 7.68 7.33
C ALA A 243 2.82 8.71 6.25
N ASP A 244 3.80 9.47 5.74
CA ASP A 244 3.62 10.45 4.67
C ASP A 244 3.18 9.77 3.35
N MET A 245 3.81 8.66 3.00
CA MET A 245 3.41 7.89 1.82
C MET A 245 1.97 7.36 1.95
N VAL A 246 1.60 6.83 3.11
CA VAL A 246 0.24 6.30 3.36
C VAL A 246 -0.81 7.41 3.31
N ILE A 247 -0.56 8.56 3.95
CA ILE A 247 -1.54 9.65 3.95
C ILE A 247 -1.67 10.30 2.56
N GLU A 248 -0.56 10.45 1.81
CA GLU A 248 -0.64 10.96 0.44
C GLU A 248 -1.39 9.98 -0.47
N LYS A 249 -1.15 8.67 -0.35
CA LYS A 249 -1.95 7.65 -1.05
C LYS A 249 -3.44 7.78 -0.73
N ALA A 250 -3.80 7.87 0.55
CA ALA A 250 -5.18 7.98 0.96
C ALA A 250 -5.86 9.25 0.41
N LYS A 251 -5.17 10.39 0.42
CA LYS A 251 -5.67 11.63 -0.22
C LYS A 251 -5.89 11.44 -1.71
N ARG A 252 -4.94 10.83 -2.43
CA ARG A 252 -5.09 10.58 -3.87
C ARG A 252 -6.27 9.66 -4.18
N LEU A 253 -6.51 8.63 -3.37
CA LEU A 253 -7.70 7.78 -3.51
C LEU A 253 -9.01 8.53 -3.20
N ALA A 254 -9.02 9.36 -2.15
CA ALA A 254 -10.17 10.19 -1.81
C ALA A 254 -10.52 11.22 -2.91
N GLU A 255 -9.53 11.78 -3.62
CA GLU A 255 -9.75 12.62 -4.80
C GLU A 255 -10.47 11.87 -5.93
N HIS A 256 -10.34 10.55 -5.98
CA HIS A 256 -11.05 9.65 -6.89
C HIS A 256 -12.37 9.12 -6.29
N LYS A 257 -12.90 9.78 -5.24
CA LYS A 257 -14.16 9.45 -4.57
C LYS A 257 -14.18 8.04 -3.98
N ARG A 258 -13.02 7.52 -3.59
CA ARG A 258 -12.91 6.24 -2.88
C ARG A 258 -12.94 6.48 -1.37
N ASP A 259 -13.61 5.58 -0.66
CA ASP A 259 -13.66 5.58 0.79
C ASP A 259 -12.42 4.85 1.34
N VAL A 260 -11.53 5.60 2.00
CA VAL A 260 -10.28 5.08 2.54
C VAL A 260 -10.32 5.09 4.07
N ILE A 261 -9.95 3.97 4.68
CA ILE A 261 -9.83 3.83 6.13
C ILE A 261 -8.37 3.59 6.46
N ILE A 262 -7.81 4.41 7.35
CA ILE A 262 -6.49 4.17 7.95
C ILE A 262 -6.68 3.79 9.41
N LEU A 263 -6.29 2.57 9.76
CA LEU A 263 -6.14 2.12 11.14
C LEU A 263 -4.67 2.30 11.56
N LEU A 264 -4.38 3.42 12.23
CA LEU A 264 -3.03 3.78 12.68
C LEU A 264 -2.77 3.26 14.09
N ASP A 265 -1.73 2.45 14.25
CA ASP A 265 -1.20 2.04 15.54
C ASP A 265 0.32 2.36 15.67
N SER A 266 0.77 3.41 16.35
CA SER A 266 0.00 4.39 17.13
C SER A 266 0.32 5.84 16.78
N ILE A 267 -0.68 6.71 16.94
CA ILE A 267 -0.52 8.16 16.80
C ILE A 267 0.49 8.76 17.79
N THR A 268 0.61 8.19 18.99
CA THR A 268 1.57 8.64 20.02
C THR A 268 3.01 8.39 19.59
N ARG A 269 3.30 7.22 19.01
CA ARG A 269 4.63 6.89 18.50
C ARG A 269 4.98 7.72 17.28
N LEU A 270 4.02 7.94 16.38
CA LEU A 270 4.20 8.83 15.24
C LEU A 270 4.53 10.26 15.69
N ALA A 271 3.80 10.80 16.67
CA ALA A 271 4.09 12.12 17.22
C ALA A 271 5.51 12.23 17.80
N ARG A 272 6.01 11.17 18.47
CA ARG A 272 7.40 11.12 18.96
C ARG A 272 8.42 11.09 17.83
N ALA A 273 8.12 10.42 16.73
CA ALA A 273 9.02 10.37 15.57
C ALA A 273 9.16 11.74 14.89
N TYR A 274 8.12 12.58 14.98
CA TYR A 274 8.13 13.96 14.44
C TYR A 274 8.81 14.99 15.34
N ASN A 275 8.88 14.74 16.65
CA ASN A 275 9.41 15.68 17.65
C ASN A 275 10.91 15.52 17.85
#